data_AF-A0A959JKC3-F1
#
_entry.id   AF-A0A959JKC3-F1
#
_cell.length_a   1.000
_cell.length_b   1.000
_cell.length_c   1.000
_cell.angle_alpha   90.00
_cell.angle_beta   90.00
_cell.angle_gamma   90.00
#
_symmetry.space_group_name_H-M   'P 1'
#
loop_
_entity.id
_entity.type
_entity.pdbx_description
1 polymer ?
#
loop_
_entity_poly.entity_id
_entity_poly.type
_entity_poly.pdbx_seq_one_letter_code
_entity_poly.pdbx_strand_id
1 'polypeptide(L)'
;NSPSRNFAYPHWMSYGESHDEERLGYELMQYFNGTKNKDNMIDRLKIAYGFNLCLPGPRMTWQFGELGYDYSIEYNGRTGEKPVRWDYYDDTKRRELYTLISRIYKMRAKHDMYSTAPDYGNIGLGAGNITTPRVMRLSSNDGYHAIVVANLDPAAAHNVTPNFDVTGTWYRYNGLVDESSYVVTSANQNGTYTLQPSEMMLFTSFKIDDCTDVRSTTDSGDYSLRSAIQCANSGDVINIEFPLYNDTIHLNSTLIIDKNVEIVGFGAQNITVVGDFSGILCQIAAGKTVTIDGIQFHCADGSGDGRCFYNLGDLHLNNVLMHDQSTSSLGSGYFNGSNSTLQISDKVDIIKN
;
A
#
# COMPACT_ATOMS: atom_id res chain seq x y z
N ASN A 1 26.33 -14.64 -3.88
CA ASN A 1 26.08 -14.45 -2.43
C ASN A 1 25.70 -15.79 -1.82
N SER A 2 26.34 -16.17 -0.71
CA SER A 2 26.34 -17.49 -0.02
C SER A 2 27.55 -18.42 -0.31
N PRO A 3 27.83 -18.87 -1.56
CA PRO A 3 28.87 -19.90 -1.80
C PRO A 3 30.31 -19.42 -1.57
N SER A 4 30.62 -18.16 -1.89
CA SER A 4 31.96 -17.59 -1.69
C SER A 4 32.38 -17.46 -0.23
N ARG A 5 31.44 -17.70 0.69
CA ARG A 5 31.60 -17.55 2.15
C ARG A 5 31.03 -18.75 2.92
N ASN A 6 30.84 -19.90 2.25
CA ASN A 6 30.42 -21.19 2.81
C ASN A 6 29.06 -21.19 3.56
N PHE A 7 28.12 -20.31 3.19
CA PHE A 7 26.77 -20.38 3.71
C PHE A 7 25.90 -21.33 2.86
N ALA A 8 25.05 -22.13 3.51
CA ALA A 8 24.09 -23.03 2.85
C ALA A 8 22.84 -22.30 2.33
N TYR A 9 22.53 -21.12 2.88
CA TYR A 9 21.35 -20.32 2.57
C TYR A 9 21.71 -18.82 2.54
N PRO A 10 20.95 -17.98 1.81
CA PRO A 10 21.19 -16.54 1.74
C PRO A 10 20.84 -15.84 3.06
N HIS A 11 21.75 -15.87 4.03
CA HIS A 11 21.59 -15.27 5.37
C HIS A 11 22.15 -13.84 5.49
N TRP A 12 22.48 -13.21 4.36
CA TRP A 12 23.14 -11.90 4.37
C TRP A 12 22.11 -10.80 4.53
N MET A 13 22.17 -10.11 5.67
CA MET A 13 21.43 -8.86 5.85
C MET A 13 22.02 -7.82 4.92
N SER A 14 21.27 -7.44 3.90
CA SER A 14 21.66 -6.40 2.96
C SER A 14 20.68 -5.24 3.08
N TYR A 15 21.21 -4.03 2.97
CA TYR A 15 20.49 -2.79 3.12
C TYR A 15 20.98 -1.79 2.08
N GLY A 16 20.11 -0.87 1.67
CA GLY A 16 20.48 0.29 0.86
C GLY A 16 20.81 1.52 1.72
N GLU A 17 20.34 1.53 2.97
CA GLU A 17 20.45 2.65 3.91
C GLU A 17 20.48 2.11 5.35
N SER A 18 21.20 2.79 6.24
CA SER A 18 21.22 2.48 7.68
C SER A 18 21.57 3.75 8.46
N HIS A 19 21.46 3.71 9.80
CA HIS A 19 21.72 4.88 10.63
C HIS A 19 23.14 5.49 10.49
N ASP A 20 24.14 4.69 10.11
CA ASP A 20 25.56 5.04 10.16
C ASP A 20 26.09 5.82 8.94
N GLU A 21 25.41 5.70 7.79
CA GLU A 21 25.79 6.35 6.52
C GLU A 21 24.75 7.37 6.08
N GLU A 22 25.06 8.19 5.07
CA GLU A 22 24.12 9.19 4.58
C GLU A 22 22.83 8.56 4.00
N ARG A 23 21.72 9.29 4.09
CA ARG A 23 20.40 8.84 3.60
C ARG A 23 20.34 8.92 2.08
N LEU A 24 19.86 7.87 1.42
CA LEU A 24 19.67 7.81 -0.03
C LEU A 24 18.77 8.96 -0.51
N GLY A 25 17.72 9.29 0.24
CA GLY A 25 16.85 10.44 -0.08
C GLY A 25 17.63 11.76 -0.08
N TYR A 26 18.46 11.98 0.94
CA TYR A 26 19.30 13.17 1.03
C TYR A 26 20.33 13.23 -0.11
N GLU A 27 21.05 12.13 -0.36
CA GLU A 27 22.04 12.05 -1.44
C GLU A 27 21.41 12.33 -2.81
N LEU A 28 20.22 11.81 -3.08
CA LEU A 28 19.49 12.09 -4.31
C LEU A 28 19.12 13.58 -4.41
N MET A 29 18.74 14.21 -3.31
CA MET A 29 18.45 15.65 -3.28
C MET A 29 19.71 16.53 -3.47
N GLN A 30 20.92 16.01 -3.19
CA GLN A 30 22.17 16.77 -3.35
C GLN A 30 22.92 16.46 -4.64
N TYR A 31 22.96 15.20 -5.06
CA TYR A 31 23.93 14.69 -6.04
C TYR A 31 23.29 14.06 -7.27
N PHE A 32 21.95 13.94 -7.32
CA PHE A 32 21.30 13.41 -8.52
C PHE A 32 21.62 14.25 -9.76
N ASN A 33 21.98 13.57 -10.85
CA ASN A 33 22.37 14.19 -12.12
C ASN A 33 21.17 14.74 -12.92
N GLY A 34 19.93 14.52 -12.47
CA GLY A 34 18.73 15.17 -13.00
C GLY A 34 18.28 16.36 -12.15
N THR A 35 17.04 16.82 -12.38
CA THR A 35 16.42 17.85 -11.53
C THR A 35 16.27 17.33 -10.11
N LYS A 36 16.84 18.05 -9.13
CA LYS A 36 16.81 17.69 -7.72
C LYS A 36 15.52 18.21 -7.08
N ASN A 37 14.53 17.35 -6.96
CA ASN A 37 13.27 17.62 -6.27
C ASN A 37 12.72 16.33 -5.65
N LYS A 38 11.75 16.46 -4.77
CA LYS A 38 11.13 15.35 -4.04
C LYS A 38 10.56 14.28 -4.98
N ASP A 39 9.90 14.67 -6.07
CA ASP A 39 9.25 13.72 -6.97
C ASP A 39 10.27 12.82 -7.67
N ASN A 40 11.33 13.43 -8.21
CA ASN A 40 12.44 12.70 -8.83
C ASN A 40 13.22 11.88 -7.81
N MET A 41 13.42 12.39 -6.59
CA MET A 41 14.03 11.63 -5.49
C MET A 41 13.21 10.36 -5.22
N ILE A 42 11.88 10.47 -5.10
CA ILE A 42 11.00 9.33 -4.89
C ILE A 42 11.08 8.33 -6.04
N ASP A 43 11.04 8.78 -7.29
CA ASP A 43 11.12 7.88 -8.44
C ASP A 43 12.48 7.16 -8.52
N ARG A 44 13.56 7.80 -8.07
CA ARG A 44 14.89 7.16 -7.92
C ARG A 44 14.96 6.17 -6.77
N LEU A 45 14.36 6.47 -5.62
CA LEU A 45 14.28 5.54 -4.49
C LEU A 45 13.46 4.31 -4.85
N LYS A 46 12.37 4.50 -5.59
CA LYS A 46 11.57 3.43 -6.19
C LYS A 46 12.40 2.44 -7.00
N ILE A 47 13.37 2.91 -7.80
CA ILE A 47 14.34 2.04 -8.49
C ILE A 47 15.22 1.29 -7.48
N ALA A 48 15.80 2.01 -6.52
CA ALA A 48 16.72 1.43 -5.53
C ALA A 48 16.05 0.31 -4.71
N TYR A 49 14.87 0.58 -4.15
CA TYR A 49 14.08 -0.39 -3.40
C TYR A 49 13.53 -1.50 -4.29
N GLY A 50 13.05 -1.18 -5.50
CA GLY A 50 12.52 -2.13 -6.46
C GLY A 50 13.51 -3.26 -6.78
N PHE A 51 14.80 -2.95 -6.93
CA PHE A 51 15.83 -3.99 -7.08
C PHE A 51 16.30 -4.54 -5.74
N ASN A 52 16.64 -3.69 -4.76
CA ASN A 52 17.26 -4.14 -3.51
C ASN A 52 16.36 -5.11 -2.74
N LEU A 53 15.08 -4.77 -2.60
CA LEU A 53 14.11 -5.58 -1.87
C LEU A 53 13.70 -6.84 -2.64
N CYS A 54 13.89 -6.88 -3.95
CA CYS A 54 13.63 -8.08 -4.75
C CYS A 54 14.80 -9.06 -4.79
N LEU A 55 15.96 -8.73 -4.21
CA LEU A 55 17.08 -9.67 -4.11
C LEU A 55 16.87 -10.70 -2.97
N PRO A 56 17.38 -11.94 -3.11
CA PRO A 56 17.16 -13.01 -2.13
C PRO A 56 17.84 -12.73 -0.79
N GLY A 57 17.29 -13.31 0.27
CA GLY A 57 17.78 -13.17 1.66
C GLY A 57 17.11 -12.04 2.43
N PRO A 58 17.50 -11.85 3.71
CA PRO A 58 16.94 -10.81 4.57
C PRO A 58 17.32 -9.40 4.08
N ARG A 59 16.34 -8.49 4.11
CA ARG A 59 16.45 -7.12 3.63
C ARG A 59 16.03 -6.16 4.74
N MET A 60 16.87 -5.18 5.04
CA MET A 60 16.59 -4.14 6.02
C MET A 60 16.21 -2.84 5.29
N THR A 61 15.12 -2.24 5.73
CA THR A 61 14.79 -0.83 5.52
C THR A 61 15.14 -0.03 6.76
N TRP A 62 15.59 1.20 6.58
CA TRP A 62 15.80 2.13 7.69
C TRP A 62 14.54 2.99 7.88
N GLN A 63 14.27 3.41 9.11
CA GLN A 63 13.05 4.13 9.50
C GLN A 63 12.79 5.34 8.58
N PHE A 64 11.56 5.50 8.08
CA PHE A 64 11.15 6.53 7.12
C PHE A 64 11.79 6.43 5.72
N GLY A 65 12.68 5.48 5.47
CA GLY A 65 13.23 5.22 4.14
C GLY A 65 12.14 4.86 3.12
N GLU A 66 11.07 4.21 3.59
CA GLU A 66 9.86 3.87 2.83
C GLU A 66 9.02 5.07 2.40
N LEU A 67 9.27 6.24 3.00
CA LEU A 67 8.68 7.53 2.64
C LEU A 67 9.71 8.49 2.03
N GLY A 68 10.93 8.03 1.79
CA GLY A 68 12.02 8.80 1.19
C GLY A 68 12.64 9.81 2.13
N TYR A 69 13.04 9.38 3.33
CA TYR A 69 13.71 10.24 4.30
C TYR A 69 14.93 10.95 3.72
N ASP A 70 14.94 12.28 3.82
CA ASP A 70 15.82 13.20 3.10
C ASP A 70 16.54 14.18 4.03
N TYR A 71 16.66 13.84 5.31
CA TYR A 71 17.49 14.59 6.25
C TYR A 71 18.89 14.02 6.27
N SER A 72 19.89 14.90 6.23
CA SER A 72 21.29 14.49 6.34
C SER A 72 21.56 13.80 7.66
N ILE A 73 22.45 12.81 7.64
CA ILE A 73 23.06 12.25 8.84
C ILE A 73 23.74 13.32 9.70
N GLU A 74 24.21 14.42 9.11
CA GLU A 74 24.84 15.53 9.82
C GLU A 74 23.85 16.49 10.49
N TYR A 75 22.52 16.31 10.29
CA TYR A 75 21.52 17.10 11.00
C TYR A 75 21.62 16.88 12.52
N ASN A 76 21.78 17.96 13.29
CA ASN A 76 22.10 17.91 14.72
C ASN A 76 23.39 17.12 15.05
N GLY A 77 24.30 16.98 14.09
CA GLY A 77 25.48 16.11 14.18
C GLY A 77 25.16 14.64 13.93
N ARG A 78 26.18 13.85 13.58
CA ARG A 78 26.06 12.44 13.17
C ARG A 78 25.19 11.59 14.11
N THR A 79 25.48 11.67 15.41
CA THR A 79 24.76 10.90 16.45
C THR A 79 23.59 11.66 17.06
N GLY A 80 23.26 12.85 16.56
CA GLY A 80 22.16 13.66 17.06
C GLY A 80 20.80 13.13 16.61
N GLU A 81 19.78 13.43 17.41
CA GLU A 81 18.39 13.06 17.12
C GLU A 81 17.92 13.71 15.81
N LYS A 82 17.32 12.88 14.95
CA LYS A 82 16.79 13.27 13.65
C LYS A 82 15.27 13.49 13.74
N PRO A 83 14.68 14.43 12.98
CA PRO A 83 13.26 14.72 13.08
C PRO A 83 12.40 13.51 12.70
N VAL A 84 11.38 13.23 13.49
CA VAL A 84 10.32 12.25 13.17
C VAL A 84 9.37 12.88 12.14
N ARG A 85 9.09 12.19 11.03
CA ARG A 85 8.33 12.76 9.89
C ARG A 85 7.06 11.97 9.57
N TRP A 86 6.13 11.92 10.53
CA TRP A 86 4.80 11.34 10.30
C TRP A 86 4.00 12.12 9.25
N ASP A 87 4.26 13.42 9.10
CA ASP A 87 3.69 14.29 8.08
C ASP A 87 4.07 13.87 6.65
N TYR A 88 5.06 12.99 6.46
CA TYR A 88 5.37 12.44 5.14
C TYR A 88 4.26 11.56 4.56
N TYR A 89 3.37 11.03 5.41
CA TYR A 89 2.19 10.33 4.93
C TYR A 89 1.19 11.28 4.25
N ASP A 90 1.21 12.59 4.50
CA ASP A 90 0.33 13.55 3.82
C ASP A 90 0.70 13.74 2.35
N ASP A 91 1.95 13.43 1.97
CA ASP A 91 2.46 13.62 0.63
C ASP A 91 2.17 12.42 -0.27
N THR A 92 1.25 12.61 -1.23
CA THR A 92 0.83 11.54 -2.16
C THR A 92 2.01 10.89 -2.88
N LYS A 93 3.03 11.66 -3.27
CA LYS A 93 4.18 11.11 -3.99
C LYS A 93 5.02 10.22 -3.08
N ARG A 94 5.25 10.61 -1.83
CA ARG A 94 5.93 9.76 -0.84
C ARG A 94 5.13 8.48 -0.56
N ARG A 95 3.79 8.56 -0.53
CA ARG A 95 2.93 7.37 -0.39
C ARG A 95 3.04 6.40 -1.56
N GLU A 96 3.39 6.84 -2.76
CA GLU A 96 3.67 5.92 -3.88
C GLU A 96 4.88 5.01 -3.56
N LEU A 97 5.94 5.55 -2.94
CA LEU A 97 7.10 4.75 -2.53
C LEU A 97 6.71 3.72 -1.46
N TYR A 98 5.97 4.16 -0.44
CA TYR A 98 5.45 3.29 0.60
C TYR A 98 4.63 2.15 0.01
N THR A 99 3.71 2.47 -0.89
CA THR A 99 2.81 1.52 -1.55
C THR A 99 3.54 0.50 -2.41
N LEU A 100 4.60 0.93 -3.11
CA LEU A 100 5.45 -0.01 -3.85
C LEU A 100 6.18 -0.96 -2.90
N ILE A 101 6.79 -0.43 -1.85
CA ILE A 101 7.58 -1.22 -0.88
C ILE A 101 6.67 -2.22 -0.16
N SER A 102 5.48 -1.81 0.28
CA SER A 102 4.51 -2.71 0.91
C SER A 102 4.10 -3.84 -0.03
N ARG A 103 3.84 -3.55 -1.31
CA ARG A 103 3.54 -4.56 -2.34
C ARG A 103 4.70 -5.53 -2.56
N ILE A 104 5.95 -5.06 -2.60
CA ILE A 104 7.13 -5.94 -2.71
C ILE A 104 7.20 -6.89 -1.50
N TYR A 105 6.93 -6.39 -0.29
CA TYR A 105 6.89 -7.25 0.90
C TYR A 105 5.72 -8.24 0.89
N LYS A 106 4.51 -7.81 0.48
CA LYS A 106 3.35 -8.70 0.29
C LYS A 106 3.67 -9.81 -0.71
N MET A 107 4.26 -9.47 -1.86
CA MET A 107 4.73 -10.44 -2.86
C MET A 107 5.67 -11.48 -2.26
N ARG A 108 6.69 -11.02 -1.49
CA ARG A 108 7.66 -11.89 -0.82
C ARG A 108 7.05 -12.78 0.26
N ALA A 109 5.98 -12.33 0.92
CA ALA A 109 5.28 -13.10 1.94
C ALA A 109 4.33 -14.14 1.33
N LYS A 110 3.76 -13.83 0.17
CA LYS A 110 2.74 -14.67 -0.50
C LYS A 110 3.34 -15.86 -1.25
N HIS A 111 4.47 -15.64 -1.94
CA HIS A 111 5.12 -16.68 -2.72
C HIS A 111 6.64 -16.69 -2.49
N ASP A 112 7.23 -17.89 -2.49
CA ASP A 112 8.68 -18.04 -2.47
C ASP A 112 9.27 -17.76 -3.86
N MET A 113 9.40 -16.46 -4.17
CA MET A 113 9.99 -15.92 -5.41
C MET A 113 11.48 -16.24 -5.59
N TYR A 114 12.10 -16.92 -4.63
CA TYR A 114 13.53 -17.26 -4.61
C TYR A 114 13.78 -18.77 -4.64
N SER A 115 12.72 -19.56 -4.70
CA SER A 115 12.79 -21.02 -4.84
C SER A 115 13.44 -21.45 -6.16
N THR A 116 13.36 -20.60 -7.20
CA THR A 116 14.19 -20.67 -8.40
C THR A 116 15.23 -19.55 -8.39
N ALA A 117 16.42 -19.82 -8.91
CA ALA A 117 17.48 -18.82 -9.00
C ALA A 117 17.04 -17.61 -9.84
N PRO A 118 17.08 -16.37 -9.29
CA PRO A 118 16.73 -15.17 -10.05
C PRO A 118 17.57 -14.98 -11.32
N ASP A 119 16.92 -14.52 -12.39
CA ASP A 119 17.61 -13.99 -13.56
C ASP A 119 17.89 -12.50 -13.35
N TYR A 120 19.15 -12.17 -13.11
CA TYR A 120 19.60 -10.80 -12.90
C TYR A 120 19.72 -9.97 -14.18
N GLY A 121 19.35 -10.53 -15.34
CA GLY A 121 19.33 -9.85 -16.62
C GLY A 121 20.60 -9.04 -16.87
N ASN A 122 20.48 -7.72 -16.75
CA ASN A 122 21.55 -6.75 -16.95
C ASN A 122 21.76 -5.78 -15.78
N ILE A 123 21.29 -6.09 -14.56
CA ILE A 123 21.44 -5.20 -13.38
C ILE A 123 22.90 -4.89 -12.98
N GLY A 124 23.88 -5.54 -13.62
CA GLY A 124 25.31 -5.40 -13.37
C GLY A 124 25.97 -4.14 -13.94
N LEU A 125 27.30 -4.26 -14.13
CA LEU A 125 28.27 -3.18 -14.39
C LEU A 125 27.76 -2.10 -15.36
N GLY A 126 27.94 -0.84 -14.96
CA GLY A 126 27.74 0.35 -15.77
C GLY A 126 28.36 1.55 -15.07
N ALA A 127 29.00 2.43 -15.83
CA ALA A 127 29.54 3.69 -15.35
C ALA A 127 29.07 4.83 -16.27
N GLY A 128 28.91 6.03 -15.73
CA GLY A 128 28.37 7.16 -16.47
C GLY A 128 26.85 7.08 -16.67
N ASN A 129 26.34 7.72 -17.72
CA ASN A 129 24.90 7.74 -18.00
C ASN A 129 24.43 6.37 -18.51
N ILE A 130 23.54 5.72 -17.75
CA ILE A 130 22.99 4.40 -18.09
C ILE A 130 21.72 4.60 -18.91
N THR A 131 21.82 4.41 -20.22
CA THR A 131 20.71 4.57 -21.19
C THR A 131 20.00 3.26 -21.52
N THR A 132 20.51 2.11 -21.06
CA THR A 132 19.84 0.82 -21.22
C THR A 132 19.07 0.49 -19.93
N PRO A 133 17.73 0.36 -19.98
CA PRO A 133 16.96 -0.05 -18.83
C PRO A 133 17.44 -1.36 -18.22
N ARG A 134 17.31 -1.48 -16.90
CA ARG A 134 17.70 -2.65 -16.12
C ARG A 134 16.53 -3.59 -15.93
N VAL A 135 16.79 -4.90 -15.97
CA VAL A 135 15.79 -5.96 -15.81
C VAL A 135 16.27 -7.03 -14.84
N MET A 136 15.39 -7.43 -13.93
CA MET A 136 15.53 -8.58 -13.03
C MET A 136 14.25 -9.41 -13.08
N ARG A 137 14.36 -10.74 -13.16
CA ARG A 137 13.22 -11.65 -13.20
C ARG A 137 13.32 -12.67 -12.07
N LEU A 138 12.17 -12.97 -11.49
CA LEU A 138 11.97 -13.90 -10.38
C LEU A 138 10.92 -14.92 -10.80
N SER A 139 11.08 -16.15 -10.33
CA SER A 139 10.09 -17.21 -10.51
C SER A 139 10.08 -18.11 -9.30
N SER A 140 8.92 -18.70 -9.03
CA SER A 140 8.73 -19.66 -7.95
C SER A 140 8.38 -21.05 -8.46
N ASN A 141 8.60 -22.05 -7.59
CA ASN A 141 8.30 -23.46 -7.89
C ASN A 141 6.80 -23.73 -8.09
N ASP A 142 5.92 -22.89 -7.56
CA ASP A 142 4.46 -22.91 -7.77
C ASP A 142 4.01 -22.18 -9.04
N GLY A 143 4.95 -21.71 -9.88
CA GLY A 143 4.66 -21.18 -11.22
C GLY A 143 4.26 -19.71 -11.26
N TYR A 144 4.61 -18.93 -10.23
CA TYR A 144 4.42 -17.48 -10.22
C TYR A 144 5.69 -16.75 -10.62
N HIS A 145 5.52 -15.64 -11.33
CA HIS A 145 6.60 -14.90 -11.95
C HIS A 145 6.50 -13.42 -11.59
N ALA A 146 7.66 -12.77 -11.42
CA ALA A 146 7.77 -11.34 -11.21
C ALA A 146 8.94 -10.75 -12.00
N ILE A 147 8.79 -9.54 -12.53
CA ILE A 147 9.80 -8.84 -13.33
C ILE A 147 9.93 -7.41 -12.85
N VAL A 148 11.13 -7.01 -12.42
CA VAL A 148 11.45 -5.61 -12.12
C VAL A 148 12.18 -5.02 -13.31
N VAL A 149 11.65 -3.93 -13.86
CA VAL A 149 12.31 -3.12 -14.87
C VAL A 149 12.51 -1.68 -14.38
N ALA A 150 13.59 -1.04 -14.80
CA ALA A 150 13.82 0.36 -14.47
C ALA A 150 14.65 1.09 -15.52
N ASN A 151 14.27 2.34 -15.79
CA ASN A 151 15.06 3.27 -16.57
C ASN A 151 15.94 4.10 -15.63
N LEU A 152 17.25 3.95 -15.72
CA LEU A 152 18.20 4.67 -14.87
C LEU A 152 18.58 6.04 -15.44
N ASP A 153 18.19 6.33 -16.69
CA ASP A 153 18.42 7.62 -17.35
C ASP A 153 17.49 8.69 -16.72
N PRO A 154 18.05 9.80 -16.20
CA PRO A 154 17.27 10.87 -15.59
C PRO A 154 16.64 11.83 -16.61
N ALA A 155 16.95 11.72 -17.89
CA ALA A 155 16.61 12.72 -18.91
C ALA A 155 15.82 12.16 -20.10
N ALA A 156 16.01 10.88 -20.46
CA ALA A 156 15.37 10.30 -21.64
C ALA A 156 14.52 9.07 -21.32
N ALA A 157 13.39 8.93 -22.03
CA ALA A 157 12.60 7.71 -22.02
C ALA A 157 13.31 6.63 -22.84
N HIS A 158 13.23 5.38 -22.39
CA HIS A 158 13.86 4.24 -23.04
C HIS A 158 12.91 3.05 -23.12
N ASN A 159 13.01 2.30 -24.22
CA ASN A 159 12.29 1.05 -24.37
C ASN A 159 13.05 -0.07 -23.67
N VAL A 160 12.33 -0.87 -22.89
CA VAL A 160 12.82 -2.12 -22.31
C VAL A 160 12.05 -3.28 -22.91
N THR A 161 12.68 -4.44 -23.04
CA THR A 161 11.95 -5.69 -23.31
C THR A 161 11.90 -6.47 -21.99
N PRO A 162 10.74 -6.51 -21.30
CA PRO A 162 10.63 -7.25 -20.04
C PRO A 162 10.94 -8.74 -20.22
N ASN A 163 10.67 -9.32 -21.41
CA ASN A 163 10.72 -10.75 -21.71
C ASN A 163 9.85 -11.55 -20.72
N PHE A 164 8.54 -11.48 -20.91
CA PHE A 164 7.60 -12.30 -20.14
C PHE A 164 7.83 -13.76 -20.49
N ASP A 165 8.11 -14.56 -19.49
CA ASP A 165 8.44 -15.99 -19.60
C ASP A 165 7.20 -16.89 -19.63
N VAL A 166 6.03 -16.35 -19.24
CA VAL A 166 4.74 -17.02 -19.32
C VAL A 166 3.66 -16.13 -19.95
N THR A 167 2.76 -16.76 -20.71
CA THR A 167 1.53 -16.14 -21.21
C THR A 167 0.47 -16.08 -20.11
N GLY A 168 -0.44 -15.11 -20.18
CA GLY A 168 -1.51 -14.93 -19.20
C GLY A 168 -1.72 -13.47 -18.84
N THR A 169 -2.51 -13.22 -17.81
CA THR A 169 -2.71 -11.87 -17.28
C THR A 169 -1.53 -11.49 -16.41
N TRP A 170 -0.91 -10.35 -16.72
CA TRP A 170 0.13 -9.74 -15.90
C TRP A 170 -0.39 -8.43 -15.32
N TYR A 171 0.02 -8.15 -14.09
CA TYR A 171 -0.28 -6.94 -13.33
C TYR A 171 0.97 -6.08 -13.23
N ARG A 172 0.82 -4.76 -13.16
CA ARG A 172 1.95 -3.83 -13.08
C ARG A 172 1.83 -2.91 -11.87
N TYR A 173 2.96 -2.59 -11.24
CA TYR A 173 3.05 -1.85 -10.01
C TYR A 173 4.23 -0.88 -10.02
N ASN A 174 3.98 0.40 -9.77
CA ASN A 174 5.00 1.44 -9.60
C ASN A 174 4.74 2.35 -8.39
N GLY A 175 3.86 1.90 -7.48
CA GLY A 175 3.39 2.66 -6.33
C GLY A 175 2.05 3.37 -6.52
N LEU A 176 1.56 3.49 -7.76
CA LEU A 176 0.21 3.98 -8.02
C LEU A 176 -0.84 2.92 -7.67
N VAL A 177 -2.02 3.35 -7.28
CA VAL A 177 -3.15 2.46 -6.92
C VAL A 177 -3.72 1.73 -8.14
N ASP A 178 -3.43 2.21 -9.35
CA ASP A 178 -3.88 1.60 -10.61
C ASP A 178 -3.33 0.18 -10.77
N GLU A 179 -4.20 -0.81 -10.65
CA GLU A 179 -3.93 -2.22 -10.95
C GLU A 179 -4.21 -2.55 -12.41
N SER A 180 -3.65 -1.75 -13.29
CA SER A 180 -3.76 -2.02 -14.70
C SER A 180 -3.09 -3.37 -15.00
N SER A 181 -3.89 -4.25 -15.61
CA SER A 181 -3.44 -5.55 -16.08
C SER A 181 -3.43 -5.58 -17.59
N TYR A 182 -2.66 -6.49 -18.16
CA TYR A 182 -2.62 -6.73 -19.59
C TYR A 182 -2.40 -8.22 -19.86
N VAL A 183 -2.85 -8.66 -21.03
CA VAL A 183 -2.73 -10.06 -21.44
C VAL A 183 -1.47 -10.27 -22.27
N VAL A 184 -0.57 -11.10 -21.75
CA VAL A 184 0.60 -11.60 -22.46
C VAL A 184 0.22 -12.85 -23.24
N THR A 185 0.61 -12.87 -24.51
CA THR A 185 0.44 -13.96 -25.47
C THR A 185 1.79 -14.28 -26.10
N SER A 186 1.92 -15.42 -26.78
CA SER A 186 3.16 -15.77 -27.49
C SER A 186 3.57 -14.72 -28.54
N ALA A 187 2.62 -13.92 -29.04
CA ALA A 187 2.88 -12.86 -30.01
C ALA A 187 3.49 -11.59 -29.38
N ASN A 188 3.24 -11.30 -28.10
CA ASN A 188 3.66 -10.05 -27.46
C ASN A 188 4.58 -10.25 -26.23
N GLN A 189 4.93 -11.49 -25.87
CA GLN A 189 5.80 -11.78 -24.71
C GLN A 189 7.20 -11.16 -24.81
N ASN A 190 7.67 -10.89 -26.04
CA ASN A 190 8.92 -10.18 -26.34
C ASN A 190 8.68 -8.72 -26.78
N GLY A 191 7.49 -8.17 -26.51
CA GLY A 191 7.15 -6.79 -26.80
C GLY A 191 7.94 -5.81 -25.93
N THR A 192 8.07 -4.58 -26.42
CA THR A 192 8.75 -3.50 -25.69
C THR A 192 7.77 -2.75 -24.80
N TYR A 193 8.24 -2.34 -23.62
CA TYR A 193 7.58 -1.40 -22.72
C TYR A 193 8.40 -0.11 -22.67
N THR A 194 7.76 1.05 -22.80
CA THR A 194 8.44 2.35 -22.71
C THR A 194 8.46 2.81 -21.25
N LEU A 195 9.65 3.05 -20.71
CA LEU A 195 9.85 3.63 -19.39
C LEU A 195 10.25 5.10 -19.53
N GLN A 196 9.55 5.97 -18.82
CA GLN A 196 9.89 7.38 -18.68
C GLN A 196 11.23 7.56 -17.93
N PRO A 197 11.84 8.75 -17.97
CA PRO A 197 13.05 9.02 -17.20
C PRO A 197 12.88 8.65 -15.72
N SER A 198 13.82 7.89 -15.15
CA SER A 198 13.76 7.40 -13.76
C SER A 198 12.52 6.55 -13.38
N GLU A 199 11.78 6.02 -14.35
CA GLU A 199 10.64 5.15 -14.06
C GLU A 199 11.09 3.71 -13.75
N MET A 200 10.43 3.09 -12.77
CA MET A 200 10.49 1.66 -12.50
C MET A 200 9.10 1.05 -12.60
N MET A 201 9.05 -0.22 -12.97
CA MET A 201 7.84 -1.03 -12.93
C MET A 201 8.16 -2.43 -12.39
N LEU A 202 7.31 -2.92 -11.48
CA LEU A 202 7.24 -4.32 -11.08
C LEU A 202 6.06 -4.95 -11.81
N PHE A 203 6.30 -6.03 -12.53
CA PHE A 203 5.27 -6.86 -13.14
C PHE A 203 5.14 -8.18 -12.38
N THR A 204 3.93 -8.72 -12.25
CA THR A 204 3.69 -10.05 -11.70
C THR A 204 2.63 -10.81 -12.50
N SER A 205 2.74 -12.14 -12.54
CA SER A 205 1.73 -13.01 -13.16
C SER A 205 0.52 -13.31 -12.27
N PHE A 206 0.38 -12.58 -11.16
CA PHE A 206 -0.64 -12.75 -10.12
C PHE A 206 -0.91 -11.42 -9.41
N LYS A 207 -2.09 -11.27 -8.78
CA LYS A 207 -2.40 -10.11 -7.95
C LYS A 207 -1.62 -10.14 -6.63
N ILE A 208 -0.82 -9.11 -6.39
CA ILE A 208 -0.13 -8.93 -5.10
C ILE A 208 -1.13 -8.59 -4.00
N ASP A 209 -2.00 -7.62 -4.27
CA ASP A 209 -2.98 -7.13 -3.30
C ASP A 209 -4.09 -8.15 -3.07
N ASP A 210 -4.53 -8.26 -1.82
CA ASP A 210 -5.61 -9.16 -1.45
C ASP A 210 -6.95 -8.45 -1.65
N CYS A 211 -8.01 -9.22 -1.90
CA CYS A 211 -9.32 -8.62 -2.12
C CYS A 211 -9.89 -7.90 -0.87
N THR A 212 -9.32 -8.15 0.31
CA THR A 212 -9.67 -7.48 1.57
C THR A 212 -8.90 -6.18 1.79
N ASP A 213 -7.96 -5.83 0.91
CA ASP A 213 -7.29 -4.53 0.93
C ASP A 213 -8.23 -3.44 0.38
N VAL A 214 -8.34 -2.31 1.09
CA VAL A 214 -9.15 -1.15 0.69
C VAL A 214 -8.23 -0.03 0.21
N ARG A 215 -8.40 0.35 -1.06
CA ARG A 215 -7.55 1.32 -1.77
C ARG A 215 -8.32 2.29 -2.65
N SER A 216 -9.64 2.12 -2.76
CA SER A 216 -10.52 3.02 -3.50
C SER A 216 -11.40 3.83 -2.55
N THR A 217 -11.58 5.10 -2.89
CA THR A 217 -12.55 6.00 -2.24
C THR A 217 -13.98 5.81 -2.74
N THR A 218 -14.18 4.96 -3.77
CA THR A 218 -15.49 4.73 -4.38
C THR A 218 -16.36 3.77 -3.56
N ASP A 219 -17.69 3.94 -3.66
CA ASP A 219 -18.68 3.09 -2.99
C ASP A 219 -18.64 1.61 -3.41
N SER A 220 -18.20 1.34 -4.65
CA SER A 220 -18.14 -0.01 -5.23
C SER A 220 -17.01 -0.13 -6.25
N GLY A 221 -16.77 -1.36 -6.72
CA GLY A 221 -15.65 -1.71 -7.60
C GLY A 221 -14.49 -2.36 -6.85
N ASP A 222 -13.49 -2.82 -7.58
CA ASP A 222 -12.29 -3.45 -7.02
C ASP A 222 -11.64 -2.55 -5.96
N TYR A 223 -11.28 -3.15 -4.81
CA TYR A 223 -10.63 -2.48 -3.66
C TYR A 223 -11.41 -1.33 -3.01
N SER A 224 -12.72 -1.22 -3.25
CA SER A 224 -13.62 -0.43 -2.39
C SER A 224 -13.86 -1.12 -1.05
N LEU A 225 -14.20 -0.37 -0.01
CA LEU A 225 -14.54 -0.94 1.30
C LEU A 225 -15.66 -1.99 1.19
N ARG A 226 -16.65 -1.72 0.34
CA ARG A 226 -17.77 -2.63 0.08
C ARG A 226 -17.33 -3.93 -0.57
N SER A 227 -16.47 -3.88 -1.59
CA SER A 227 -15.98 -5.11 -2.23
C SER A 227 -15.05 -5.91 -1.31
N ALA A 228 -14.27 -5.24 -0.47
CA ALA A 228 -13.46 -5.90 0.56
C ALA A 228 -14.32 -6.67 1.57
N ILE A 229 -15.38 -6.06 2.09
CA ILE A 229 -16.35 -6.75 2.97
C ILE A 229 -17.01 -7.92 2.25
N GLN A 230 -17.39 -7.73 0.98
CA GLN A 230 -18.00 -8.80 0.17
C GLN A 230 -17.04 -9.96 -0.08
N CYS A 231 -15.75 -9.71 -0.27
CA CYS A 231 -14.76 -10.75 -0.51
C CYS A 231 -14.30 -11.48 0.76
N ALA A 232 -14.23 -10.78 1.89
CA ALA A 232 -13.74 -11.32 3.16
C ALA A 232 -14.46 -12.62 3.58
N ASN A 233 -13.78 -13.53 4.25
CA ASN A 233 -14.39 -14.60 5.03
C ASN A 233 -14.61 -14.14 6.47
N SER A 234 -15.47 -14.86 7.20
CA SER A 234 -15.59 -14.60 8.65
C SER A 234 -14.28 -15.01 9.34
N GLY A 235 -13.68 -14.07 10.09
CA GLY A 235 -12.36 -14.18 10.70
C GLY A 235 -11.29 -13.33 10.01
N ASP A 236 -11.58 -12.76 8.83
CA ASP A 236 -10.60 -11.97 8.09
C ASP A 236 -10.47 -10.53 8.64
N VAL A 237 -9.29 -9.94 8.36
CA VAL A 237 -9.00 -8.53 8.60
C VAL A 237 -9.05 -7.78 7.26
N ILE A 238 -9.76 -6.66 7.25
CA ILE A 238 -9.91 -5.73 6.14
C ILE A 238 -9.04 -4.51 6.44
N ASN A 239 -8.00 -4.30 5.64
CA ASN A 239 -7.03 -3.24 5.87
C ASN A 239 -7.29 -2.06 4.93
N ILE A 240 -7.48 -0.87 5.49
CA ILE A 240 -7.42 0.38 4.72
C ILE A 240 -5.96 0.73 4.51
N GLU A 241 -5.55 0.76 3.25
CA GLU A 241 -4.14 0.90 2.90
C GLU A 241 -3.75 2.38 2.75
N PHE A 242 -2.46 2.66 2.98
CA PHE A 242 -1.89 4.00 2.97
C PHE A 242 -2.19 4.89 1.76
N PRO A 243 -2.44 4.40 0.52
CA PRO A 243 -2.92 5.29 -0.53
C PRO A 243 -4.11 6.17 -0.13
N LEU A 244 -4.97 5.68 0.78
CA LEU A 244 -6.13 6.38 1.32
C LEU A 244 -5.86 7.20 2.60
N TYR A 245 -4.60 7.35 3.01
CA TYR A 245 -4.26 8.15 4.20
C TYR A 245 -4.65 9.61 4.00
N ASN A 246 -5.40 10.15 4.96
CA ASN A 246 -6.06 11.45 4.94
C ASN A 246 -7.05 11.65 3.77
N ASP A 247 -7.66 10.56 3.31
CA ASP A 247 -8.68 10.57 2.26
C ASP A 247 -10.09 10.28 2.81
N THR A 248 -11.08 10.33 1.92
CA THR A 248 -12.50 10.08 2.23
C THR A 248 -13.08 9.00 1.33
N ILE A 249 -13.63 7.94 1.93
CA ILE A 249 -14.40 6.91 1.25
C ILE A 249 -15.87 7.34 1.23
N HIS A 250 -16.42 7.44 0.02
CA HIS A 250 -17.79 7.88 -0.23
C HIS A 250 -18.71 6.67 -0.43
N LEU A 251 -19.72 6.54 0.44
CA LEU A 251 -20.74 5.52 0.34
C LEU A 251 -22.04 6.16 -0.17
N ASN A 252 -22.68 5.51 -1.14
CA ASN A 252 -23.93 5.97 -1.75
C ASN A 252 -25.15 5.18 -1.27
N SER A 253 -24.92 4.15 -0.45
CA SER A 253 -25.95 3.29 0.13
C SER A 253 -25.43 2.65 1.42
N THR A 254 -26.34 2.09 2.22
CA THR A 254 -25.99 1.40 3.47
C THR A 254 -24.92 0.32 3.25
N LEU A 255 -23.87 0.37 4.07
CA LEU A 255 -22.85 -0.66 4.14
C LEU A 255 -23.29 -1.74 5.13
N ILE A 256 -23.75 -2.87 4.60
CA ILE A 256 -24.15 -4.03 5.41
C ILE A 256 -22.91 -4.88 5.68
N ILE A 257 -22.64 -5.15 6.95
CA ILE A 257 -21.55 -6.01 7.40
C ILE A 257 -22.18 -7.28 7.99
N ASP A 258 -22.15 -8.36 7.22
CA ASP A 258 -22.82 -9.63 7.51
C ASP A 258 -21.85 -10.78 7.82
N LYS A 259 -20.60 -10.44 8.16
CA LYS A 259 -19.51 -11.35 8.47
C LYS A 259 -18.82 -10.96 9.76
N ASN A 260 -18.14 -11.92 10.39
CA ASN A 260 -17.28 -11.62 11.52
C ASN A 260 -15.97 -11.08 10.97
N VAL A 261 -15.70 -9.78 11.08
CA VAL A 261 -14.51 -9.16 10.47
C VAL A 261 -13.95 -8.06 11.35
N GLU A 262 -12.67 -7.78 11.16
CA GLU A 262 -12.01 -6.61 11.71
C GLU A 262 -11.71 -5.64 10.56
N ILE A 263 -12.08 -4.36 10.70
CA ILE A 263 -11.82 -3.31 9.73
C ILE A 263 -10.86 -2.31 10.36
N VAL A 264 -9.65 -2.25 9.81
CA VAL A 264 -8.54 -1.48 10.38
C VAL A 264 -8.21 -0.29 9.48
N GLY A 265 -8.32 0.91 10.04
CA GLY A 265 -7.89 2.18 9.48
C GLY A 265 -6.50 2.57 9.97
N PHE A 266 -6.36 3.82 10.42
CA PHE A 266 -5.10 4.37 10.90
C PHE A 266 -5.23 4.80 12.36
N GLY A 267 -4.19 4.57 13.17
CA GLY A 267 -4.23 4.89 14.61
C GLY A 267 -4.45 6.37 14.96
N ALA A 268 -4.22 7.31 14.03
CA ALA A 268 -4.57 8.72 14.20
C ALA A 268 -5.87 9.12 13.47
N GLN A 269 -6.70 8.13 13.13
CA GLN A 269 -7.99 8.28 12.46
C GLN A 269 -7.87 8.98 11.09
N ASN A 270 -6.77 8.81 10.36
CA ASN A 270 -6.52 9.49 9.08
C ASN A 270 -7.29 8.87 7.89
N ILE A 271 -8.55 8.53 8.08
CA ILE A 271 -9.46 8.08 7.02
C ILE A 271 -10.89 8.34 7.45
N THR A 272 -11.68 8.89 6.54
CA THR A 272 -13.10 9.18 6.78
C THR A 272 -13.98 8.31 5.89
N VAL A 273 -15.01 7.69 6.44
CA VAL A 273 -16.10 7.03 5.71
C VAL A 273 -17.35 7.89 5.80
N VAL A 274 -17.87 8.35 4.66
CA VAL A 274 -19.03 9.26 4.61
C VAL A 274 -20.22 8.61 3.90
N GLY A 275 -21.42 8.82 4.46
CA GLY A 275 -22.68 8.48 3.80
C GLY A 275 -23.25 9.67 3.05
N ASP A 276 -23.07 9.72 1.73
CA ASP A 276 -23.62 10.75 0.84
C ASP A 276 -25.07 10.46 0.44
N PHE A 277 -25.86 9.94 1.38
CA PHE A 277 -27.25 9.54 1.19
C PHE A 277 -28.04 9.70 2.49
N SER A 278 -29.37 9.56 2.41
CA SER A 278 -30.20 9.52 3.61
C SER A 278 -30.49 8.08 4.03
N GLY A 279 -30.22 7.76 5.30
CA GLY A 279 -30.46 6.43 5.86
C GLY A 279 -29.46 6.04 6.94
N ILE A 280 -29.03 4.77 6.88
CA ILE A 280 -28.05 4.17 7.79
C ILE A 280 -26.73 4.05 7.03
N LEU A 281 -25.64 4.58 7.59
CA LEU A 281 -24.30 4.44 7.02
C LEU A 281 -23.81 2.99 7.10
N CYS A 282 -23.68 2.45 8.32
CA CYS A 282 -23.23 1.09 8.56
C CYS A 282 -24.28 0.28 9.32
N GLN A 283 -24.60 -0.92 8.82
CA GLN A 283 -25.48 -1.87 9.49
C GLN A 283 -24.73 -3.15 9.82
N ILE A 284 -24.70 -3.51 11.10
CA ILE A 284 -24.11 -4.78 11.57
C ILE A 284 -25.22 -5.82 11.63
N ALA A 285 -25.06 -6.93 10.92
CA ALA A 285 -26.08 -7.98 10.90
C ALA A 285 -26.14 -8.77 12.22
N ALA A 286 -27.31 -9.35 12.49
CA ALA A 286 -27.53 -10.13 13.70
C ALA A 286 -26.60 -11.36 13.79
N GLY A 287 -26.07 -11.61 14.98
CA GLY A 287 -25.18 -12.73 15.25
C GLY A 287 -23.77 -12.59 14.64
N LYS A 288 -23.38 -11.39 14.19
CA LYS A 288 -22.05 -11.08 13.66
C LYS A 288 -21.23 -10.27 14.65
N THR A 289 -19.93 -10.53 14.69
CA THR A 289 -18.96 -9.79 15.50
C THR A 289 -18.08 -8.94 14.61
N VAL A 290 -18.15 -7.61 14.72
CA VAL A 290 -17.42 -6.68 13.88
C VAL A 290 -16.56 -5.78 14.75
N THR A 291 -15.27 -5.72 14.45
CA THR A 291 -14.34 -4.77 15.07
C THR A 291 -14.00 -3.67 14.07
N ILE A 292 -13.98 -2.42 14.52
CA ILE A 292 -13.60 -1.25 13.72
C ILE A 292 -12.56 -0.47 14.50
N ASP A 293 -11.41 -0.23 13.89
CA ASP A 293 -10.28 0.46 14.52
C ASP A 293 -9.78 1.65 13.69
N GLY A 294 -9.64 2.83 14.29
CA GLY A 294 -8.89 3.94 13.70
C GLY A 294 -9.55 4.60 12.48
N ILE A 295 -10.88 4.75 12.49
CA ILE A 295 -11.66 5.30 11.38
C ILE A 295 -12.57 6.43 11.86
N GLN A 296 -12.69 7.49 11.07
CA GLN A 296 -13.72 8.52 11.23
C GLN A 296 -14.94 8.17 10.38
N PHE A 297 -16.13 8.41 10.91
CA PHE A 297 -17.40 8.23 10.19
C PHE A 297 -18.16 9.56 10.17
N HIS A 298 -18.55 10.02 8.98
CA HIS A 298 -19.58 11.04 8.85
C HIS A 298 -20.89 10.37 8.48
N CYS A 299 -21.84 10.44 9.39
CA CYS A 299 -23.06 9.67 9.33
C CYS A 299 -23.92 10.09 8.13
N ALA A 300 -24.71 9.13 7.63
CA ALA A 300 -25.73 9.43 6.63
C ALA A 300 -26.77 10.40 7.20
N ASP A 301 -27.41 11.21 6.34
CA ASP A 301 -28.42 12.16 6.77
C ASP A 301 -29.80 11.49 7.01
N GLY A 302 -30.73 12.20 7.64
CA GLY A 302 -32.11 11.78 7.83
C GLY A 302 -32.59 11.88 9.27
N SER A 303 -33.74 11.25 9.54
CA SER A 303 -34.44 11.30 10.84
C SER A 303 -34.60 9.94 11.52
N GLY A 304 -34.07 8.87 10.91
CA GLY A 304 -34.09 7.51 11.47
C GLY A 304 -33.10 7.31 12.61
N ASP A 305 -33.25 6.21 13.33
CA ASP A 305 -32.30 5.75 14.35
C ASP A 305 -31.11 5.01 13.73
N GLY A 306 -29.93 5.16 14.34
CA GLY A 306 -28.71 4.47 13.93
C GLY A 306 -28.10 4.97 12.62
N ARG A 307 -28.18 6.27 12.33
CA ARG A 307 -27.68 6.86 11.06
C ARG A 307 -26.20 6.62 10.79
N CYS A 308 -25.37 6.57 11.83
CA CYS A 308 -23.96 6.18 11.73
C CYS A 308 -23.87 4.65 11.77
N PHE A 309 -24.41 4.07 12.86
CA PHE A 309 -24.38 2.63 13.08
C PHE A 309 -25.73 2.14 13.56
N TYR A 310 -26.23 1.14 12.83
CA TYR A 310 -27.37 0.34 13.20
C TYR A 310 -26.88 -1.06 13.57
N ASN A 311 -26.67 -1.31 14.85
CA ASN A 311 -26.07 -2.55 15.34
C ASN A 311 -27.14 -3.58 15.74
N LEU A 312 -27.15 -4.73 15.07
CA LEU A 312 -27.93 -5.91 15.47
C LEU A 312 -27.04 -7.07 15.96
N GLY A 313 -25.71 -6.91 15.98
CA GLY A 313 -24.72 -7.94 16.33
C GLY A 313 -23.86 -7.56 17.54
N ASP A 314 -22.58 -7.90 17.50
CA ASP A 314 -21.57 -7.50 18.50
C ASP A 314 -20.57 -6.55 17.82
N LEU A 315 -20.62 -5.27 18.15
CA LEU A 315 -19.80 -4.23 17.54
C LEU A 315 -18.75 -3.74 18.52
N HIS A 316 -17.48 -3.86 18.14
CA HIS A 316 -16.34 -3.42 18.92
C HIS A 316 -15.74 -2.20 18.21
N LEU A 317 -15.78 -1.04 18.86
CA LEU A 317 -15.23 0.20 18.33
C LEU A 317 -13.97 0.57 19.10
N ASN A 318 -12.84 0.61 18.40
CA ASN A 318 -11.57 1.06 18.93
C ASN A 318 -11.14 2.34 18.24
N ASN A 319 -10.83 3.39 19.00
CA ASN A 319 -10.27 4.62 18.40
C ASN A 319 -11.12 5.16 17.21
N VAL A 320 -12.43 5.30 17.38
CA VAL A 320 -13.38 5.72 16.33
C VAL A 320 -13.94 7.11 16.61
N LEU A 321 -14.07 7.95 15.57
CA LEU A 321 -14.76 9.24 15.64
C LEU A 321 -16.02 9.20 14.79
N MET A 322 -17.17 9.58 15.36
CA MET A 322 -18.44 9.65 14.66
C MET A 322 -18.96 11.09 14.64
N HIS A 323 -19.22 11.62 13.45
CA HIS A 323 -19.84 12.93 13.24
C HIS A 323 -21.25 12.75 12.69
N ASP A 324 -22.25 12.95 13.56
CA ASP A 324 -23.65 13.01 13.17
C ASP A 324 -23.98 14.44 12.71
N GLN A 325 -24.00 14.61 11.39
CA GLN A 325 -24.28 15.88 10.72
C GLN A 325 -25.78 16.15 10.54
N SER A 326 -26.66 15.26 10.99
CA SER A 326 -28.11 15.43 10.83
C SER A 326 -28.59 16.67 11.56
N THR A 327 -29.29 17.54 10.83
CA THR A 327 -30.00 18.70 11.39
C THR A 327 -31.34 18.33 12.04
N SER A 328 -31.73 17.06 11.96
CA SER A 328 -32.97 16.56 12.54
C SER A 328 -32.89 16.52 14.06
N SER A 329 -33.98 16.94 14.70
CA SER A 329 -34.22 16.69 16.13
C SER A 329 -34.70 15.25 16.40
N LEU A 330 -34.98 14.46 15.35
CA LEU A 330 -35.46 13.09 15.44
C LEU A 330 -34.36 12.07 15.15
N GLY A 331 -34.52 10.89 15.75
CA GLY A 331 -33.61 9.76 15.59
C GLY A 331 -32.27 9.94 16.30
N SER A 332 -31.38 8.99 16.09
CA SER A 332 -30.10 8.85 16.77
C SER A 332 -28.97 8.54 15.78
N GLY A 333 -27.75 8.99 16.09
CA GLY A 333 -26.55 8.60 15.33
C GLY A 333 -26.21 7.12 15.51
N TYR A 334 -26.52 6.55 16.68
CA TYR A 334 -26.22 5.17 17.03
C TYR A 334 -27.46 4.44 17.54
N PHE A 335 -27.72 3.24 17.03
CA PHE A 335 -28.76 2.34 17.50
C PHE A 335 -28.17 0.96 17.82
N ASN A 336 -28.53 0.41 18.98
CA ASN A 336 -28.21 -0.95 19.38
C ASN A 336 -29.51 -1.74 19.60
N GLY A 337 -29.70 -2.79 18.81
CA GLY A 337 -30.86 -3.66 18.89
C GLY A 337 -30.96 -4.48 20.19
N SER A 338 -32.04 -5.23 20.30
CA SER A 338 -32.21 -6.22 21.36
C SER A 338 -31.26 -7.41 21.14
N ASN A 339 -30.54 -7.82 22.17
CA ASN A 339 -29.53 -8.89 22.13
C ASN A 339 -28.27 -8.56 21.30
N SER A 340 -28.01 -7.29 21.01
CA SER A 340 -26.76 -6.83 20.43
C SER A 340 -25.86 -6.18 21.48
N THR A 341 -24.55 -6.18 21.25
CA THR A 341 -23.55 -5.64 22.17
C THR A 341 -22.75 -4.54 21.49
N LEU A 342 -22.44 -3.49 22.25
CA LEU A 342 -21.45 -2.48 21.89
C LEU A 342 -20.30 -2.58 22.89
N GLN A 343 -19.08 -2.75 22.39
CA GLN A 343 -17.86 -2.62 23.16
C GLN A 343 -17.07 -1.43 22.65
N ILE A 344 -16.53 -0.63 23.57
CA ILE A 344 -15.73 0.55 23.27
C ILE A 344 -14.37 0.39 23.95
N SER A 345 -13.31 0.58 23.18
CA SER A 345 -11.93 0.63 23.66
C SER A 345 -11.23 1.90 23.20
N ASP A 346 -10.22 2.30 23.98
CA ASP A 346 -9.46 3.55 23.81
C ASP A 346 -10.35 4.81 23.74
N LYS A 347 -10.46 5.43 22.58
CA LYS A 347 -11.15 6.70 22.39
C LYS A 347 -12.28 6.57 21.36
N VAL A 348 -13.53 6.70 21.80
CA VAL A 348 -14.67 6.81 20.90
C VAL A 348 -15.40 8.12 21.15
N ASP A 349 -15.36 9.01 20.15
CA ASP A 349 -15.99 10.33 20.19
C ASP A 349 -17.23 10.33 19.30
N ILE A 350 -18.36 10.82 19.82
CA ILE A 350 -19.58 11.03 19.04
C ILE A 350 -19.94 12.51 19.12
N ILE A 351 -19.86 13.20 17.97
CA ILE A 351 -20.14 14.62 17.85
C ILE A 351 -21.44 14.81 17.06
N LYS A 352 -22.38 15.56 17.64
CA LYS A 352 -23.59 16.02 16.95
C LYS A 352 -23.51 17.53 16.79
N ASN A 353 -23.75 18.02 15.57
CA ASN A 353 -23.82 19.46 15.28
C ASN A 353 -25.12 20.10 15.75
#